data_AF-A0AAN8K6H1-F1
#
_entry.id   AF-A0AAN8K6H1-F1
#
_cell.length_a   1.000
_cell.length_b   1.000
_cell.length_c   1.000
_cell.angle_alpha   90.00
_cell.angle_beta   90.00
_cell.angle_gamma   90.00
#
_symmetry.space_group_name_H-M   'P 1'
#
loop_
_entity.id
_entity.type
_entity.pdbx_description
1 polymer ?
#
loop_
_entity_poly.entity_id
_entity_poly.type
_entity_poly.pdbx_seq_one_letter_code
_entity_poly.pdbx_strand_id
1 'polypeptide(L)'
;MKHISRKGIGSTTKKAAAFSDEEIDKLWQSKHYADYNAKVLVRTILFLNGLNFGLRGGQEHRNLRYRPSQITLHEPQGQSAYLQYTEDYSKSVQGGLKHRRVTKKSVTHHGNPQTERYDIGAT
;
A
#
# COMPACT_ATOMS: atom_id res chain seq x y z
N MET A 1 30.04 6.73 -7.22
CA MET A 1 29.06 7.84 -7.04
C MET A 1 29.59 9.07 -7.76
N LYS A 2 28.75 9.80 -8.53
CA LYS A 2 29.18 11.00 -9.28
C LYS A 2 29.28 12.21 -8.35
N HIS A 3 30.32 13.04 -8.52
CA HIS A 3 30.69 14.20 -7.69
C HIS A 3 29.55 15.22 -7.42
N ILE A 4 28.59 15.29 -8.33
CA ILE A 4 27.47 16.25 -8.31
C ILE A 4 26.45 15.90 -7.21
N SER A 5 26.14 14.61 -7.04
CA SER A 5 25.22 14.13 -5.99
C SER A 5 25.78 14.35 -4.58
N ARG A 6 27.11 14.37 -4.42
CA ARG A 6 27.78 14.64 -3.14
C ARG A 6 27.62 16.10 -2.67
N LYS A 7 27.34 17.02 -3.60
CA LYS A 7 27.10 18.44 -3.31
C LYS A 7 25.61 18.77 -3.05
N GLY A 8 24.72 17.76 -3.03
CA GLY A 8 23.28 17.96 -2.85
C GLY A 8 22.55 18.56 -4.05
N ILE A 9 23.27 18.92 -5.12
CA ILE A 9 22.71 19.56 -6.31
C ILE A 9 21.95 18.50 -7.13
N GLY A 10 20.64 18.67 -7.27
CA GLY A 10 19.74 17.70 -7.91
C GLY A 10 19.24 16.58 -6.99
N SER A 11 19.48 16.67 -5.68
CA SER A 11 19.04 15.70 -4.68
C SER A 11 17.60 15.91 -4.18
N THR A 12 16.87 16.90 -4.70
CA THR A 12 15.48 17.15 -4.31
C THR A 12 14.60 16.02 -4.88
N THR A 13 14.47 14.94 -4.14
CA THR A 13 13.47 13.90 -4.41
C THR A 13 12.09 14.56 -4.41
N LYS A 14 11.46 14.69 -5.58
CA LYS A 14 10.03 14.98 -5.71
C LYS A 14 9.26 13.80 -5.13
N LYS A 15 9.04 13.81 -3.81
CA LYS A 15 8.14 12.87 -3.16
C LYS A 15 6.72 13.30 -3.51
N ALA A 16 5.88 12.36 -3.96
CA ALA A 16 4.45 12.62 -4.06
C ALA A 16 3.92 12.94 -2.67
N ALA A 17 3.07 13.97 -2.57
CA ALA A 17 2.34 14.24 -1.34
C ALA A 17 1.39 13.07 -1.05
N ALA A 18 1.21 12.74 0.23
CA ALA A 18 0.16 11.81 0.64
C ALA A 18 -1.20 12.49 0.44
N PHE A 19 -2.24 11.70 0.20
CA PHE A 19 -3.61 12.20 0.22
C PHE A 19 -3.96 12.69 1.63
N SER A 20 -4.61 13.85 1.72
CA SER A 20 -5.20 14.32 2.98
C SER A 20 -6.52 13.60 3.25
N ASP A 21 -6.93 13.54 4.51
CA ASP A 21 -8.21 12.93 4.90
C ASP A 21 -9.38 13.62 4.18
N GLU A 22 -9.33 14.94 4.00
CA GLU A 22 -10.36 15.71 3.30
C GLU A 22 -10.43 15.38 1.80
N GLU A 23 -9.29 15.08 1.17
CA GLU A 23 -9.25 14.63 -0.22
C GLU A 23 -9.87 13.24 -0.37
N ILE A 24 -9.56 12.34 0.57
CA ILE A 24 -10.14 11.00 0.60
C ILE A 24 -11.66 11.11 0.80
N ASP A 25 -12.11 11.90 1.77
CA ASP A 25 -13.52 12.13 2.06
C ASP A 25 -14.29 12.67 0.84
N LYS A 26 -13.70 13.63 0.10
CA LYS A 26 -14.30 14.13 -1.15
C LYS A 26 -14.45 13.04 -2.21
N LEU A 27 -13.49 12.11 -2.31
CA LEU A 27 -13.57 10.98 -3.26
C LEU A 27 -14.66 9.99 -2.89
N TRP A 28 -14.91 9.78 -1.59
CA TRP A 28 -16.02 8.97 -1.11
C TRP A 28 -17.38 9.66 -1.34
N GLN A 29 -17.49 10.94 -0.98
CA GLN A 29 -18.74 11.72 -1.16
C GLN A 29 -19.14 11.84 -2.64
N SER A 30 -18.17 11.92 -3.55
CA SER A 30 -18.41 11.95 -5.01
C SER A 30 -18.73 10.58 -5.62
N LYS A 31 -18.84 9.51 -4.81
CA LYS A 31 -19.16 8.13 -5.23
C LYS A 31 -18.16 7.53 -6.22
N HIS A 32 -16.92 8.04 -6.23
CA HIS A 32 -15.82 7.43 -6.98
C HIS A 32 -15.36 6.11 -6.34
N TYR A 33 -15.50 5.99 -5.02
CA TYR A 33 -15.28 4.78 -4.23
C TYR A 33 -16.56 4.44 -3.46
N ALA A 34 -16.91 3.16 -3.48
CA ALA A 34 -18.04 2.51 -2.81
C ALA A 34 -18.07 1.01 -3.19
N ASP A 35 -19.19 0.34 -2.91
CA ASP A 35 -19.45 -1.08 -3.19
C ASP A 35 -20.71 -1.34 -4.05
N TYR A 36 -21.50 -0.31 -4.37
CA TYR A 36 -22.79 -0.44 -5.10
C TYR A 36 -22.73 -1.09 -6.50
N ASN A 37 -21.54 -1.28 -7.08
CA ASN A 37 -21.37 -2.14 -8.24
C ASN A 37 -19.93 -2.68 -8.35
N ALA A 38 -19.76 -3.75 -9.12
CA ALA A 38 -18.47 -4.43 -9.28
C ALA A 38 -17.33 -3.52 -9.78
N LYS A 39 -17.60 -2.61 -10.72
CA LYS A 39 -16.57 -1.71 -11.28
C LYS A 39 -16.08 -0.71 -10.24
N VAL A 40 -16.99 -0.20 -9.40
CA VAL A 40 -16.67 0.74 -8.34
C VAL A 40 -15.97 0.00 -7.20
N LEU A 41 -16.45 -1.18 -6.81
CA LEU A 41 -15.81 -2.02 -5.80
C LEU A 41 -14.35 -2.34 -6.16
N VAL A 42 -14.06 -2.71 -7.42
CA VAL A 42 -12.69 -2.96 -7.87
C VAL A 42 -11.80 -1.72 -7.73
N ARG A 43 -12.32 -0.52 -8.04
CA ARG A 43 -11.59 0.75 -7.88
C ARG A 43 -11.33 1.05 -6.42
N THR A 44 -12.33 0.85 -5.56
CA THR A 44 -12.24 1.00 -4.11
C THR A 44 -11.16 0.10 -3.54
N ILE A 45 -11.18 -1.20 -3.85
CA ILE A 45 -10.18 -2.16 -3.37
C ILE A 45 -8.79 -1.81 -3.89
N LEU A 46 -8.67 -1.42 -5.16
CA LEU A 46 -7.40 -0.99 -5.73
C LEU A 46 -6.82 0.23 -5.01
N PHE A 47 -7.66 1.22 -4.71
CA PHE A 47 -7.29 2.41 -3.96
C PHE A 47 -6.88 2.08 -2.53
N LEU A 48 -7.70 1.34 -1.78
CA LEU A 48 -7.43 0.95 -0.39
C LEU A 48 -6.14 0.14 -0.25
N ASN A 49 -5.89 -0.81 -1.16
CA ASN A 49 -4.64 -1.56 -1.16
C ASN A 49 -3.41 -0.65 -1.38
N GLY A 50 -3.53 0.34 -2.27
CA GLY A 50 -2.47 1.32 -2.51
C GLY A 50 -2.22 2.21 -1.30
N LEU A 51 -3.30 2.70 -0.68
CA LEU A 51 -3.28 3.57 0.49
C LEU A 51 -2.67 2.86 1.71
N ASN A 52 -3.14 1.65 2.01
CA ASN A 52 -2.77 0.94 3.25
C ASN A 52 -1.42 0.22 3.17
N PHE A 53 -1.04 -0.31 2.00
CA PHE A 53 0.18 -1.11 1.85
C PHE A 53 1.30 -0.39 1.08
N GLY A 54 1.06 0.84 0.64
CA GLY A 54 2.03 1.64 -0.11
C GLY A 54 2.54 0.90 -1.35
N LEU A 55 1.62 0.30 -2.11
CA LEU A 55 1.92 -0.41 -3.34
C LEU A 55 2.41 0.59 -4.39
N ARG A 56 3.57 0.31 -5.00
CA ARG A 56 4.23 1.22 -5.94
C ARG A 56 4.04 0.74 -7.38
N GLY A 57 3.42 1.61 -8.18
CA GLY A 57 3.24 1.38 -9.61
C GLY A 57 2.21 0.31 -9.96
N GLY A 58 1.75 0.31 -11.21
CA GLY A 58 0.66 -0.55 -11.64
C GLY A 58 0.94 -2.06 -11.56
N GLN A 59 2.22 -2.48 -11.54
CA GLN A 59 2.57 -3.89 -11.52
C GLN A 59 2.35 -4.52 -10.13
N GLU A 60 2.67 -3.83 -9.05
CA GLU A 60 2.44 -4.34 -7.68
C GLU A 60 0.93 -4.58 -7.47
N HIS A 61 0.08 -3.66 -7.91
CA HIS A 61 -1.38 -3.84 -7.86
C HIS A 61 -1.86 -5.02 -8.71
N ARG A 62 -1.41 -5.15 -9.97
CA ARG A 62 -1.81 -6.24 -10.86
C ARG A 62 -1.33 -7.61 -10.40
N ASN A 63 -0.24 -7.66 -9.65
CA ASN A 63 0.34 -8.89 -9.16
C ASN A 63 -0.32 -9.39 -7.87
N LEU A 64 -1.17 -8.60 -7.20
CA LEU A 64 -1.91 -9.06 -6.03
C LEU A 64 -2.72 -10.31 -6.37
N ARG A 65 -2.60 -11.34 -5.54
CA ARG A 65 -3.28 -12.62 -5.71
C ARG A 65 -3.94 -13.07 -4.42
N TYR A 66 -5.04 -13.79 -4.58
CA TYR A 66 -5.73 -14.45 -3.48
C TYR A 66 -5.04 -15.76 -3.05
N ARG A 67 -4.43 -16.50 -3.99
CA ARG A 67 -3.70 -17.75 -3.72
C ARG A 67 -2.44 -17.89 -4.57
N PRO A 68 -1.24 -18.04 -3.97
CA PRO A 68 -0.94 -17.78 -2.55
C PRO A 68 -1.21 -16.30 -2.22
N SER A 69 -1.86 -16.04 -1.08
CA SER A 69 -2.21 -14.66 -0.69
C SER A 69 -0.96 -13.87 -0.34
N GLN A 70 -0.92 -12.62 -0.79
CA GLN A 70 0.11 -11.66 -0.38
C GLN A 70 -0.35 -10.76 0.78
N ILE A 71 -1.64 -10.77 1.08
CA ILE A 71 -2.23 -10.03 2.19
C ILE A 71 -2.83 -11.05 3.16
N THR A 72 -2.34 -11.08 4.39
CA THR A 72 -2.76 -12.03 5.43
C THR A 72 -3.28 -11.28 6.65
N LEU A 73 -4.36 -11.80 7.25
CA LEU A 73 -4.88 -11.33 8.53
C LEU A 73 -4.15 -12.05 9.66
N HIS A 74 -3.72 -11.30 10.67
CA HIS A 74 -3.08 -11.81 11.86
C HIS A 74 -3.85 -11.33 13.09
N GLU A 75 -4.17 -12.28 13.98
CA GLU A 75 -4.94 -12.02 15.21
C GLU A 75 -4.18 -12.59 16.42
N PRO A 76 -3.09 -11.93 16.87
CA PRO A 76 -2.32 -12.41 18.00
C PRO A 76 -3.11 -12.25 19.30
N GLN A 77 -3.04 -13.24 20.19
CA GLN A 77 -3.70 -13.17 21.49
C GLN A 77 -3.19 -11.97 22.30
N GLY A 78 -4.11 -11.13 22.78
CA GLY A 78 -3.79 -9.95 23.58
C GLY A 78 -3.23 -8.75 22.78
N GLN A 79 -3.28 -8.79 21.45
CA GLN A 79 -2.88 -7.67 20.58
C GLN A 79 -3.98 -7.35 19.57
N SER A 80 -3.96 -6.14 19.03
CA SER A 80 -4.89 -5.75 17.97
C SER A 80 -4.58 -6.53 16.69
N ALA A 81 -5.64 -6.99 16.01
CA ALA A 81 -5.54 -7.62 14.71
C ALA A 81 -4.91 -6.67 13.67
N TYR A 82 -4.17 -7.24 12.72
CA TYR A 82 -3.51 -6.49 11.65
C TYR A 82 -3.50 -7.24 10.34
N LEU A 83 -3.47 -6.47 9.25
CA LEU A 83 -3.21 -6.99 7.91
C LEU A 83 -1.71 -6.85 7.61
N GLN A 84 -1.11 -7.88 7.03
CA GLN A 84 0.26 -7.86 6.57
C GLN A 84 0.31 -8.09 5.06
N TYR A 85 0.85 -7.13 4.32
CA TYR A 85 1.23 -7.31 2.93
C TYR A 85 2.68 -7.79 2.84
N THR A 86 2.93 -8.85 2.07
CA THR A 86 4.28 -9.34 1.74
C THR A 86 4.47 -9.40 0.22
N GLU A 87 5.53 -8.75 -0.26
CA GLU A 87 5.90 -8.77 -1.68
C GLU A 87 6.56 -10.11 -2.06
N ASP A 88 6.36 -10.57 -3.31
CA ASP A 88 7.01 -11.80 -3.80
C ASP A 88 8.53 -11.64 -3.90
N TYR A 89 8.98 -10.63 -4.66
CA TYR A 89 10.38 -10.31 -4.93
C TYR A 89 10.47 -8.99 -5.71
N SER A 90 11.22 -7.99 -5.21
CA SER A 90 11.55 -6.80 -6.00
C SER A 90 12.99 -6.87 -6.53
N LYS A 91 13.17 -6.50 -7.80
CA LYS A 91 14.48 -6.47 -8.48
C LYS A 91 15.40 -5.33 -8.01
N SER A 92 14.99 -4.54 -7.02
CA SER A 92 15.66 -3.30 -6.61
C SER A 92 16.42 -3.40 -5.28
N VAL A 93 16.80 -4.61 -4.84
CA VAL A 93 17.82 -4.72 -3.78
C VAL A 93 19.17 -4.38 -4.40
N GLN A 94 19.63 -3.15 -4.18
CA GLN A 94 20.90 -2.64 -4.67
C GLN A 94 22.07 -3.31 -3.92
N GLY A 95 22.33 -4.58 -4.23
CA GLY A 95 23.41 -5.38 -3.68
C GLY A 95 24.04 -6.26 -4.76
N GLY A 96 25.37 -6.27 -4.84
CA GLY A 96 26.10 -7.15 -5.77
C GLY A 96 25.89 -8.64 -5.45
N LEU A 97 26.36 -9.55 -6.33
CA LEU A 97 26.20 -11.01 -6.19
C LEU A 97 26.51 -11.57 -4.78
N LYS A 98 27.43 -10.93 -4.04
CA LYS A 98 27.87 -11.32 -2.69
C LYS A 98 26.97 -10.84 -1.55
N HIS A 99 26.00 -9.95 -1.81
CA HIS A 99 25.12 -9.32 -0.81
C HIS A 99 23.65 -9.77 -0.97
N ARG A 100 23.42 -11.03 -1.38
CA ARG A 100 22.09 -11.58 -1.62
C ARG A 100 21.33 -11.91 -0.32
N ARG A 101 21.14 -10.93 0.56
CA ARG A 101 20.06 -10.96 1.56
C ARG A 101 18.86 -10.28 0.94
N VAL A 102 18.09 -11.04 0.18
CA VAL A 102 16.82 -10.55 -0.35
C VAL A 102 15.80 -10.65 0.76
N THR A 103 15.62 -9.56 1.49
CA THR A 103 14.50 -9.43 2.43
C THR A 103 13.31 -8.94 1.64
N LYS A 104 12.21 -9.69 1.66
CA LYS A 104 10.95 -9.26 1.05
C LYS A 104 10.45 -7.99 1.73
N LYS A 105 9.90 -7.04 0.97
CA LYS A 105 9.16 -5.92 1.54
C LYS A 105 7.95 -6.50 2.26
N SER A 106 7.78 -6.12 3.51
CA SER A 106 6.58 -6.40 4.28
C SER A 106 6.04 -5.10 4.86
N VAL A 107 4.73 -4.91 4.80
CA VAL A 107 4.03 -3.74 5.34
C VAL A 107 2.88 -4.24 6.21
N THR A 108 2.91 -3.82 7.47
CA THR A 108 1.86 -4.13 8.44
C THR A 108 0.93 -2.93 8.59
N HIS A 109 -0.38 -3.17 8.51
CA HIS A 109 -1.42 -2.18 8.74
C HIS A 109 -2.31 -2.65 9.90
N HIS A 110 -2.27 -1.91 11.00
CA HIS A 110 -3.12 -2.15 12.16
C HIS A 110 -4.47 -1.46 11.96
N GLY A 111 -5.54 -2.08 12.45
CA GLY A 111 -6.83 -1.39 12.52
C GLY A 111 -6.70 -0.12 13.34
N ASN A 112 -7.12 1.02 12.78
CA ASN A 112 -7.19 2.28 13.52
C ASN A 112 -8.62 2.46 14.06
N PRO A 113 -8.81 2.56 15.38
CA PRO A 113 -10.15 2.76 15.97
C PRO A 113 -10.80 4.10 15.56
N GLN A 114 -10.06 5.07 15.02
CA GLN A 114 -10.62 6.30 14.44
C GLN A 114 -11.10 6.16 12.98
N THR A 115 -10.80 5.03 12.32
CA THR A 115 -11.12 4.78 10.90
C THR A 115 -12.36 3.93 10.66
N GLU A 116 -13.25 3.76 11.65
CA GLU A 116 -14.64 3.27 11.43
C GLU A 116 -15.45 4.11 10.42
N ARG A 117 -14.84 5.17 9.85
CA ARG A 117 -15.41 6.10 8.86
C ARG A 117 -15.83 5.46 7.53
N TYR A 118 -15.27 4.32 7.15
CA TYR A 118 -15.60 3.64 5.88
C TYR A 118 -16.38 2.37 6.13
N ASP A 119 -17.58 2.53 6.68
CA ASP A 119 -18.58 1.46 6.70
C ASP A 119 -18.98 1.20 5.24
N ILE A 120 -18.35 0.20 4.62
CA ILE A 120 -18.79 -0.36 3.35
C ILE A 120 -20.13 -1.02 3.65
N GLY A 121 -21.21 -0.24 3.56
CA GLY A 121 -22.55 -0.61 3.97
C GLY A 121 -22.94 -1.97 3.41
N ALA A 122 -22.70 -3.02 4.20
CA ALA A 122 -23.13 -4.36 3.89
C ALA A 122 -24.65 -4.37 3.98
N THR A 123 -25.28 -4.23 2.82
CA THR A 123 -26.71 -4.44 2.63
C THR A 123 -26.91 -5.75 1.89
#